data_AF-A0A934PII5-F1
#
_entry.id   AF-A0A934PII5-F1
#
_cell.length_a   1.000
_cell.length_b   1.000
_cell.length_c   1.000
_cell.angle_alpha   90.00
_cell.angle_beta   90.00
_cell.angle_gamma   90.00
#
_symmetry.space_group_name_H-M   'P 1'
#
loop_
_entity.id
_entity.type
_entity.pdbx_description
1 polymer ?
#
loop_
_entity_poly.entity_id
_entity_poly.type
_entity_poly.pdbx_seq_one_letter_code
_entity_poly.pdbx_strand_id
1 'polypeptide(L)'
;MKFARPDPIDALDILPWMPTWITSARVEALEDVAFLSGAALNHLYVVLGCVQVPQALLRDRLALRAAEACVAFSGRPERAGELRDAVHLLRPGDLPGPAGEIYLHWRRAVERPVSVKALSRAFPDFQTERIAGWLDAGQGAAVSRAAMALEAVLSTPR
;
A
#
# COMPACT_ATOMS: atom_id res chain seq x y z
N MET A 1 -24.19 21.84 23.60
CA MET A 1 -24.59 20.71 22.74
C MET A 1 -23.44 19.72 22.67
N LYS A 2 -23.60 18.51 23.22
CA LYS A 2 -22.62 17.42 23.07
C LYS A 2 -22.83 16.83 21.68
N PHE A 3 -21.89 17.00 20.77
CA PHE A 3 -21.87 16.21 19.54
C PHE A 3 -21.55 14.76 19.95
N ALA A 4 -22.56 13.90 19.95
CA ALA A 4 -22.32 12.47 20.03
C ALA A 4 -21.48 12.09 18.81
N ARG A 5 -20.23 11.71 19.04
CA ARG A 5 -19.36 11.21 17.98
C ARG A 5 -19.94 9.84 17.58
N PRO A 6 -20.41 9.63 16.34
CA PRO A 6 -20.94 8.33 15.95
C PRO A 6 -19.88 7.26 16.18
N ASP A 7 -20.31 6.11 16.71
CA ASP A 7 -19.38 5.03 17.03
C ASP A 7 -18.72 4.53 15.74
N PRO A 8 -17.39 4.31 15.71
CA PRO A 8 -16.69 3.81 14.53
C PRO A 8 -17.20 2.46 14.04
N ILE A 9 -17.90 1.72 14.90
CA ILE A 9 -18.49 0.41 14.61
C ILE A 9 -19.76 0.57 13.75
N ASP A 10 -20.61 1.55 14.04
CA ASP A 10 -21.82 1.84 13.24
C ASP A 10 -21.47 2.27 11.80
N ALA A 11 -20.26 2.84 11.61
CA ALA A 11 -19.76 3.19 10.29
C ALA A 11 -19.42 1.97 9.42
N LEU A 12 -19.18 0.79 10.02
CA LEU A 12 -18.86 -0.44 9.28
C LEU A 12 -20.06 -0.97 8.48
N ASP A 13 -21.28 -0.74 8.96
CA ASP A 13 -22.51 -1.13 8.26
C ASP A 13 -22.79 -0.25 7.02
N ILE A 14 -22.13 0.91 6.93
CA ILE A 14 -22.23 1.84 5.79
C ILE A 14 -21.15 1.55 4.74
N LEU A 15 -20.11 0.78 5.10
CA LEU A 15 -19.05 0.44 4.15
C LEU A 15 -19.57 -0.59 3.15
N PRO A 16 -19.26 -0.43 1.85
CA PRO A 16 -19.60 -1.46 0.88
C PRO A 16 -18.88 -2.74 1.28
N TRP A 17 -19.61 -3.79 1.64
CA TRP A 17 -18.98 -5.08 1.91
C TRP A 17 -18.38 -5.65 0.64
N MET A 18 -17.23 -6.30 0.80
CA MET A 18 -16.58 -6.97 -0.31
C MET A 18 -17.38 -8.25 -0.62
N PRO A 19 -17.84 -8.44 -1.87
CA PRO A 19 -18.50 -9.68 -2.26
C PRO A 19 -17.64 -10.90 -1.92
N THR A 20 -18.24 -11.91 -1.30
CA THR A 20 -17.52 -13.07 -0.76
C THR A 20 -16.70 -13.82 -1.82
N TRP A 21 -17.19 -13.84 -3.07
CA TRP A 21 -16.51 -14.48 -4.20
C TRP A 21 -15.12 -13.91 -4.49
N ILE A 22 -14.85 -12.65 -4.15
CA ILE A 22 -13.54 -12.02 -4.35
C ILE A 22 -12.48 -12.71 -3.47
N THR A 23 -12.87 -13.21 -2.30
CA THR A 23 -11.97 -13.84 -1.32
C THR A 23 -12.10 -15.35 -1.21
N SER A 24 -13.24 -15.92 -1.62
CA SER A 24 -13.54 -17.35 -1.48
C SER A 24 -13.18 -18.16 -2.73
N ALA A 25 -12.87 -17.50 -3.84
CA ALA A 25 -12.52 -18.19 -5.08
C ALA A 25 -11.15 -18.89 -4.95
N ARG A 26 -11.13 -20.20 -5.23
CA ARG A 26 -9.87 -20.93 -5.43
C ARG A 26 -9.28 -20.45 -6.75
N VAL A 27 -8.07 -19.93 -6.68
CA VAL A 27 -7.33 -19.52 -7.87
C VAL A 27 -6.84 -20.77 -8.58
N GLU A 28 -7.27 -20.98 -9.82
CA GLU A 28 -6.86 -22.13 -10.64
C GLU A 28 -5.91 -21.71 -11.77
N ALA A 29 -6.01 -20.46 -12.25
CA ALA A 29 -5.16 -19.88 -13.29
C ALA A 29 -4.63 -18.47 -12.95
N LEU A 30 -3.64 -17.99 -13.71
CA LEU A 30 -3.08 -16.63 -13.55
C LEU A 30 -4.11 -15.55 -13.90
N GLU A 31 -4.97 -15.84 -14.86
CA GLU A 31 -6.09 -14.99 -15.27
C GLU A 31 -7.06 -14.77 -14.10
N ASP A 32 -7.32 -15.80 -13.29
CA ASP A 32 -8.14 -15.69 -12.09
C ASP A 32 -7.49 -14.77 -11.05
N VAL A 33 -6.17 -14.87 -10.85
CA VAL A 33 -5.43 -13.97 -9.96
C VAL A 33 -5.58 -12.52 -10.42
N ALA A 34 -5.39 -12.26 -11.71
CA ALA A 34 -5.48 -10.92 -12.27
C ALA A 34 -6.90 -10.36 -12.09
N PHE A 35 -7.93 -11.14 -12.39
CA PHE A 35 -9.32 -10.75 -12.23
C PHE A 35 -9.69 -10.48 -10.76
N LEU A 36 -9.39 -11.41 -9.84
CA LEU A 36 -9.69 -11.28 -8.42
C LEU A 36 -8.92 -10.10 -7.79
N SER A 37 -7.65 -9.91 -8.17
CA SER A 37 -6.84 -8.77 -7.72
C SER A 37 -7.43 -7.44 -8.20
N GLY A 38 -7.86 -7.38 -9.47
CA GLY A 38 -8.55 -6.21 -10.03
C GLY A 38 -9.87 -5.91 -9.30
N ALA A 39 -10.67 -6.93 -9.02
CA ALA A 39 -11.93 -6.81 -8.29
C ALA A 39 -11.71 -6.28 -6.86
N ALA A 40 -10.70 -6.81 -6.16
CA ALA A 40 -10.32 -6.36 -4.82
C ALA A 40 -9.83 -4.90 -4.82
N LEU A 41 -9.00 -4.51 -5.80
CA LEU A 41 -8.51 -3.13 -5.92
C LEU A 41 -9.61 -2.14 -6.28
N ASN A 42 -10.55 -2.54 -7.14
CA ASN A 42 -11.71 -1.71 -7.46
C ASN A 42 -12.61 -1.52 -6.23
N HIS A 43 -12.83 -2.57 -5.44
CA HIS A 43 -13.57 -2.47 -4.18
C HIS A 43 -12.88 -1.53 -3.18
N LEU A 44 -11.56 -1.66 -3.02
CA LEU A 44 -10.76 -0.75 -2.20
C LEU A 44 -10.88 0.70 -2.68
N TYR A 45 -10.88 0.95 -3.99
CA TYR A 45 -11.07 2.30 -4.54
C TYR A 45 -12.40 2.91 -4.12
N VAL A 46 -13.49 2.14 -4.13
CA VAL A 46 -14.80 2.60 -3.65
C VAL A 46 -14.77 2.90 -2.15
N VAL A 47 -14.20 2.00 -1.34
CA VAL A 47 -14.06 2.18 0.13
C VAL A 47 -13.26 3.44 0.46
N LEU A 48 -12.20 3.74 -0.29
CA LEU A 48 -11.39 4.95 -0.08
C LEU A 48 -12.18 6.25 -0.34
N GLY A 49 -13.28 6.20 -1.11
CA GLY A 49 -14.19 7.32 -1.30
C GLY A 49 -15.12 7.60 -0.12
N CYS A 50 -15.24 6.66 0.84
CA CYS A 50 -16.11 6.83 2.01
C CYS A 50 -15.45 7.73 3.08
N VAL A 51 -16.12 8.82 3.44
CA VAL A 51 -15.61 9.82 4.42
C VAL A 51 -15.39 9.23 5.82
N GLN A 52 -16.11 8.16 6.15
CA GLN A 52 -16.04 7.49 7.45
C GLN A 52 -14.78 6.62 7.61
N VAL A 53 -14.08 6.30 6.51
CA VAL A 53 -12.87 5.48 6.57
C VAL A 53 -11.71 6.32 7.09
N PRO A 54 -11.04 5.93 8.18
CA PRO A 54 -9.85 6.61 8.66
C PRO A 54 -8.66 6.33 7.73
N GLN A 55 -8.59 7.07 6.62
CA GLN A 55 -7.61 6.84 5.55
C GLN A 55 -6.16 6.87 6.05
N ALA A 56 -5.84 7.69 7.06
CA ALA A 56 -4.50 7.72 7.64
C ALA A 56 -4.13 6.38 8.33
N LEU A 57 -5.05 5.82 9.12
CA LEU A 57 -4.86 4.53 9.79
C LEU A 57 -4.81 3.38 8.77
N LEU A 58 -5.67 3.43 7.75
CA LEU A 58 -5.68 2.46 6.67
C LEU A 58 -4.34 2.46 5.91
N ARG A 59 -3.81 3.64 5.56
CA ARG A 59 -2.50 3.75 4.91
C ARG A 59 -1.36 3.20 5.77
N ASP A 60 -1.33 3.52 7.06
CA ASP A 60 -0.29 3.01 7.97
C ASP A 60 -0.37 1.47 8.10
N ARG A 61 -1.58 0.91 8.15
CA ARG A 61 -1.79 -0.55 8.13
C ARG A 61 -1.36 -1.20 6.81
N LEU A 62 -1.66 -0.57 5.68
CA LEU A 62 -1.22 -1.05 4.36
C LEU A 62 0.31 -0.98 4.24
N ALA A 63 0.95 0.08 4.74
CA ALA A 63 2.40 0.21 4.78
C ALA A 63 3.06 -0.92 5.60
N LEU A 64 2.51 -1.26 6.76
CA LEU A 64 3.01 -2.36 7.57
C LEU A 64 2.89 -3.71 6.84
N ARG A 65 1.77 -3.97 6.15
CA ARG A 65 1.57 -5.22 5.39
C ARG A 65 2.48 -5.30 4.16
N ALA A 66 2.69 -4.19 3.47
CA ALA A 66 3.63 -4.11 2.36
C ALA A 66 5.08 -4.35 2.84
N ALA A 67 5.46 -3.74 3.97
CA ALA A 67 6.76 -3.96 4.59
C ALA A 67 6.97 -5.43 4.99
N GLU A 68 5.98 -6.06 5.64
CA GLU A 68 6.03 -7.48 6.00
C GLU A 68 6.22 -8.38 4.77
N ALA A 69 5.50 -8.11 3.67
CA ALA A 69 5.67 -8.86 2.42
C ALA A 69 7.07 -8.66 1.83
N CYS A 70 7.58 -7.42 1.76
CA CYS A 70 8.92 -7.11 1.26
C CYS A 70 10.03 -7.76 2.10
N VAL A 71 9.89 -7.74 3.42
CA VAL A 71 10.79 -8.40 4.38
C VAL A 71 10.78 -9.91 4.11
N ALA A 72 9.61 -10.54 3.99
CA ALA A 72 9.51 -11.95 3.65
C ALA A 72 10.17 -12.28 2.30
N PHE A 73 9.96 -11.45 1.25
CA PHE A 73 10.64 -11.62 -0.04
C PHE A 73 12.16 -11.49 0.04
N SER A 74 12.68 -10.72 1.00
CA SER A 74 14.11 -10.62 1.28
C SER A 74 14.69 -11.81 2.06
N GLY A 75 13.89 -12.85 2.34
CA GLY A 75 14.29 -14.05 3.09
C GLY A 75 14.31 -13.85 4.61
N ARG A 76 13.71 -12.78 5.10
CA ARG A 76 13.72 -12.39 6.52
C ARG A 76 12.51 -12.94 7.28
N PRO A 77 12.71 -13.48 8.50
CA PRO A 77 11.61 -14.03 9.29
C PRO A 77 10.72 -12.97 9.92
N GLU A 78 11.17 -11.73 10.04
CA GLU A 78 10.46 -10.68 10.77
C GLU A 78 9.02 -10.50 10.28
N ARG A 79 8.07 -10.42 11.21
CA ARG A 79 6.62 -10.25 10.97
C ARG A 79 6.11 -8.92 11.49
N ALA A 80 4.84 -8.63 11.22
CA ALA A 80 4.21 -7.36 11.58
C ALA A 80 4.40 -6.94 13.05
N GLY A 81 4.50 -7.87 14.00
CA GLY A 81 4.81 -7.56 15.40
C GLY A 81 6.22 -7.00 15.57
N GLU A 82 7.23 -7.74 15.12
CA GLU A 82 8.64 -7.36 15.21
C GLU A 82 8.94 -6.07 14.42
N LEU A 83 8.29 -5.87 13.28
CA LEU A 83 8.42 -4.62 12.51
C LEU A 83 7.88 -3.41 13.29
N ARG A 84 6.76 -3.57 14.00
CA ARG A 84 6.25 -2.50 14.86
C ARG A 84 7.21 -2.21 16.00
N ASP A 85 7.72 -3.23 16.67
CA ASP A 85 8.64 -3.06 17.78
C ASP A 85 9.93 -2.40 17.31
N ALA A 86 10.49 -2.83 16.18
CA ALA A 86 11.70 -2.29 15.58
C ALA A 86 11.61 -0.80 15.21
N VAL A 87 10.40 -0.25 15.03
CA VAL A 87 10.19 1.17 14.68
C VAL A 87 9.63 1.98 15.84
N HIS A 88 8.69 1.43 16.61
CA HIS A 88 8.00 2.17 17.67
C HIS A 88 8.75 2.16 19.00
N LEU A 89 9.70 1.24 19.21
CA LEU A 89 10.56 1.20 20.39
C LEU A 89 11.93 1.85 20.19
N LEU A 90 12.18 2.46 19.01
CA LEU A 90 13.41 3.19 18.72
C LEU A 90 13.62 4.37 19.66
N ARG A 91 14.83 4.49 20.19
CA ARG A 91 15.28 5.69 20.91
C ARG A 91 16.07 6.61 19.98
N PRO A 92 16.21 7.90 20.32
CA PRO A 92 17.07 8.81 19.56
C PRO A 92 18.51 8.25 19.46
N GLY A 93 18.97 8.04 18.22
CA GLY A 93 20.29 7.47 17.93
C GLY A 93 20.31 5.96 17.65
N ASP A 94 19.21 5.24 17.88
CA ASP A 94 19.11 3.81 17.56
C ASP A 94 18.95 3.59 16.05
N LEU A 95 19.49 2.46 15.58
CA LEU A 95 19.28 1.99 14.21
C LEU A 95 18.17 0.92 14.20
N PRO A 96 17.15 1.04 13.33
CA PRO A 96 16.00 0.11 13.27
C PRO A 96 16.33 -1.28 12.72
N GLY A 97 17.59 -1.50 12.32
CA GLY A 97 18.00 -2.69 11.59
C GLY A 97 17.38 -2.79 10.20
N PRO A 98 17.74 -3.82 9.41
CA PRO A 98 17.32 -3.91 8.01
C PRO A 98 15.80 -4.03 7.81
N ALA A 99 15.12 -4.82 8.65
CA ALA A 99 13.67 -5.00 8.55
C ALA A 99 12.91 -3.73 8.98
N GLY A 100 13.37 -3.06 10.04
CA GLY A 100 12.80 -1.79 10.47
C GLY A 100 13.06 -0.66 9.47
N GLU A 101 14.21 -0.63 8.79
CA GLU A 101 14.47 0.27 7.66
C GLU A 101 13.44 0.06 6.54
N ILE A 102 13.18 -1.18 6.12
CA ILE A 102 12.15 -1.47 5.10
C ILE A 102 10.79 -0.91 5.54
N TYR A 103 10.40 -1.13 6.80
CA TYR A 103 9.13 -0.59 7.31
C TYR A 103 9.10 0.94 7.32
N LEU A 104 10.18 1.62 7.74
CA LEU A 104 10.27 3.08 7.68
C LEU A 104 10.17 3.63 6.25
N HIS A 105 10.76 2.95 5.26
CA HIS A 105 10.62 3.33 3.86
C HIS A 105 9.16 3.28 3.41
N TRP A 106 8.43 2.21 3.75
CA TRP A 106 7.00 2.12 3.46
C TRP A 106 6.17 3.19 4.16
N ARG A 107 6.44 3.51 5.44
CA ARG A 107 5.74 4.58 6.15
C ARG A 107 5.98 5.95 5.50
N ARG A 108 7.23 6.28 5.19
CA ARG A 108 7.60 7.53 4.48
C ARG A 108 6.98 7.61 3.08
N ALA A 109 6.88 6.48 2.39
CA ALA A 109 6.28 6.41 1.05
C ALA A 109 4.78 6.71 1.09
N VAL A 110 4.03 6.11 2.02
CA VAL A 110 2.57 6.32 2.11
C VAL A 110 2.20 7.70 2.64
N GLU A 111 3.09 8.38 3.37
CA GLU A 111 2.89 9.76 3.85
C GLU A 111 2.77 10.80 2.73
N ARG A 112 3.30 10.49 1.54
CA ARG A 112 3.41 11.44 0.43
C ARG A 112 2.53 11.01 -0.74
N PRO A 113 1.97 11.96 -1.50
CA PRO A 113 1.29 11.63 -2.75
C PRO A 113 2.29 11.03 -3.74
N VAL A 114 1.84 10.01 -4.47
CA VAL A 114 2.61 9.42 -5.58
C VAL A 114 2.79 10.50 -6.64
N SER A 115 4.02 10.98 -6.75
CA SER A 115 4.42 12.02 -7.70
C SER A 115 5.90 11.86 -8.01
N VAL A 116 6.31 12.31 -9.20
CA VAL A 116 7.72 12.30 -9.62
C VAL A 116 8.61 12.92 -8.56
N LYS A 117 8.21 14.09 -8.03
CA LYS A 117 8.96 14.82 -6.99
C LYS A 117 9.08 14.03 -5.68
N ALA A 118 7.98 13.43 -5.20
CA ALA A 118 7.98 12.69 -3.95
C ALA A 118 8.80 11.39 -4.04
N LEU A 119 8.66 10.67 -5.15
CA LEU A 119 9.37 9.42 -5.41
C LEU A 119 10.86 9.66 -5.64
N SER A 120 11.25 10.68 -6.42
CA SER A 120 12.67 11.01 -6.64
C SER A 120 13.39 11.37 -5.33
N ARG A 121 12.66 11.96 -4.37
CA ARG A 121 13.20 12.22 -3.02
C ARG A 121 13.29 10.95 -2.16
N ALA A 122 12.37 10.01 -2.34
CA ALA A 122 12.36 8.76 -1.59
C ALA A 122 13.39 7.75 -2.11
N PHE A 123 13.71 7.83 -3.41
CA PHE A 123 14.59 6.89 -4.10
C PHE A 123 15.65 7.67 -4.91
N PRO A 124 16.66 8.26 -4.24
CA PRO A 124 17.66 9.11 -4.88
C PRO A 124 18.53 8.38 -5.92
N ASP A 125 18.61 7.04 -5.84
CA ASP A 125 19.39 6.22 -6.77
C ASP A 125 18.74 6.11 -8.17
N PHE A 126 17.48 6.53 -8.32
CA PHE A 126 16.76 6.48 -9.58
C PHE A 126 16.70 7.86 -10.25
N GLN A 127 16.94 7.89 -11.56
CA GLN A 127 16.81 9.10 -12.37
C GLN A 127 15.36 9.61 -12.37
N THR A 128 15.19 10.92 -12.26
CA THR A 128 13.86 11.55 -12.18
C THR A 128 13.06 11.31 -13.47
N GLU A 129 13.74 11.29 -14.61
CA GLU A 129 13.18 11.02 -15.94
C GLU A 129 12.64 9.59 -16.06
N ARG A 130 13.34 8.61 -15.45
CA ARG A 130 12.87 7.21 -15.39
C ARG A 130 11.58 7.11 -14.56
N ILE A 131 11.55 7.77 -13.41
CA ILE A 131 10.35 7.81 -12.55
C ILE A 131 9.18 8.47 -13.28
N ALA A 132 9.42 9.57 -13.99
CA ALA A 132 8.41 10.23 -14.81
C ALA A 132 7.87 9.28 -15.89
N GLY A 133 8.75 8.64 -16.66
CA GLY A 133 8.36 7.68 -17.70
C GLY A 133 7.51 6.52 -17.18
N TRP A 134 7.82 5.99 -15.99
CA TRP A 134 7.00 4.95 -15.35
C TRP A 134 5.61 5.44 -14.95
N LEU A 135 5.50 6.66 -14.41
CA LEU A 135 4.20 7.22 -14.03
C LEU A 135 3.37 7.63 -15.26
N ASP A 136 4.01 8.13 -16.32
CA ASP A 136 3.35 8.55 -17.56
C ASP A 136 2.78 7.39 -18.38
N ALA A 137 3.32 6.17 -18.19
CA ALA A 137 2.74 4.95 -18.74
C ALA A 137 1.32 4.70 -18.21
N GLY A 138 0.99 5.19 -17.01
CA GLY A 138 -0.30 4.99 -16.39
C GLY A 138 -1.41 5.84 -17.01
N GLN A 139 -2.42 5.20 -17.61
CA GLN A 139 -3.60 5.88 -18.14
C GLN A 139 -4.93 5.29 -17.64
N GLY A 140 -6.02 6.04 -17.83
CA GLY A 140 -7.37 5.60 -17.47
C GLY A 140 -7.69 5.69 -15.97
N ALA A 141 -8.52 4.74 -15.51
CA ALA A 141 -8.97 4.63 -14.12
C ALA A 141 -7.79 4.32 -13.16
N ALA A 142 -7.98 4.56 -11.86
CA ALA A 142 -6.91 4.46 -10.87
C ALA A 142 -6.20 3.10 -10.85
N VAL A 143 -6.96 2.00 -10.95
CA VAL A 143 -6.40 0.63 -10.95
C VAL A 143 -5.60 0.36 -12.23
N SER A 144 -6.14 0.70 -13.40
CA SER A 144 -5.45 0.55 -14.69
C SER A 144 -4.17 1.37 -14.74
N ARG A 145 -4.22 2.62 -14.28
CA ARG A 145 -3.05 3.50 -14.18
C ARG A 145 -1.95 2.89 -13.32
N ALA A 146 -2.31 2.35 -12.16
CA ALA A 146 -1.36 1.72 -11.26
C ALA A 146 -0.76 0.44 -11.86
N ALA A 147 -1.57 -0.40 -12.51
CA ALA A 147 -1.12 -1.63 -13.16
C ALA A 147 -0.10 -1.33 -14.29
N MET A 148 -0.41 -0.37 -15.16
CA MET A 148 0.48 0.03 -16.26
C MET A 148 1.80 0.64 -15.74
N ALA A 149 1.74 1.44 -14.67
CA ALA A 149 2.96 1.99 -14.06
C ALA A 149 3.84 0.88 -13.45
N LEU A 150 3.23 -0.12 -12.80
CA LEU A 150 3.96 -1.27 -12.26
C LEU A 150 4.56 -2.13 -13.37
N GLU A 151 3.81 -2.38 -14.45
CA GLU A 151 4.31 -3.08 -15.63
C GLU A 151 5.51 -2.34 -16.23
N ALA A 152 5.41 -1.01 -16.42
CA ALA A 152 6.53 -0.20 -16.91
C ALA A 152 7.78 -0.34 -16.03
N VAL A 153 7.63 -0.35 -14.70
CA VAL A 153 8.74 -0.59 -13.76
C VAL A 153 9.35 -1.98 -13.95
N LEU A 154 8.52 -3.03 -14.05
CA LEU A 154 8.96 -4.42 -14.15
C LEU A 154 9.60 -4.75 -15.52
N SER A 155 9.14 -4.12 -16.59
CA SER A 155 9.67 -4.29 -17.94
C SER A 155 10.92 -3.46 -18.21
N THR A 156 11.24 -2.49 -17.35
CA THR A 156 12.45 -1.68 -17.50
C THR A 156 13.67 -2.49 -17.02
N PRO A 157 14.72 -2.66 -17.85
CA PRO A 157 15.95 -3.32 -17.40
C PRO A 157 16.58 -2.55 -16.24
N ARG A 158 17.13 -3.29 -15.27
CA ARG A 158 17.75 -2.73 -14.06
C ARG A 158 18.97 -1.89 -14.39
#